data_AF-C6LDP1-F1
#
_entry.id   AF-C6LDP1-F1
#
_cell.length_a   1.000
_cell.length_b   1.000
_cell.length_c   1.000
_cell.angle_alpha   90.00
_cell.angle_beta   90.00
_cell.angle_gamma   90.00
#
_symmetry.space_group_name_H-M   'P 1'
#
loop_
_entity.id
_entity.type
_entity.pdbx_description
1 polymer ?
#
loop_
_entity_poly.entity_id
_entity_poly.type
_entity_poly.pdbx_seq_one_letter_code
_entity_poly.pdbx_strand_id
1 'polypeptide(L)'
;MKYNGFYFWLFRRPMKQVLRENYGKAYADEIIKKSRKTYRKLVAEADDIGNDNPMAYNELFALVFVSPYVASQKKIPPAIVQEMMRRSLYHIKWYFSRTDLNTDRGKRENKKNIVKYVKWYTPEKEKRYPTSFKVDFVGQPCEGACYYRITRCPICAYAKKLGVDELMPLFCELDNVMITLQHGVLHRSKTLADGGGYCDYYITGDKENI
;
A
#
# COMPACT_ATOMS: atom_id res chain seq x y z
N MET A 1 14.69 -6.08 1.37
CA MET A 1 13.71 -6.92 2.11
C MET A 1 13.70 -8.39 1.64
N LYS A 2 13.11 -9.34 2.39
CA LYS A 2 12.94 -10.73 1.91
C LYS A 2 11.94 -10.83 0.76
N TYR A 3 12.38 -11.41 -0.36
CA TYR A 3 11.54 -11.64 -1.53
C TYR A 3 10.35 -12.55 -1.21
N ASN A 4 9.16 -12.13 -1.65
CA ASN A 4 7.95 -12.94 -1.62
C ASN A 4 7.25 -12.90 -3.00
N GLY A 5 7.24 -14.03 -3.69
CA GLY A 5 6.62 -14.17 -5.02
C GLY A 5 5.08 -14.21 -4.99
N PHE A 6 4.47 -14.37 -3.81
CA PHE A 6 3.02 -14.47 -3.64
C PHE A 6 2.30 -13.23 -4.18
N TYR A 7 2.74 -12.02 -3.82
CA TYR A 7 2.06 -10.78 -4.22
C TYR A 7 2.08 -10.58 -5.73
N PHE A 8 3.21 -10.84 -6.39
CA PHE A 8 3.28 -10.79 -7.85
C PHE A 8 2.36 -11.85 -8.48
N TRP A 9 2.36 -13.07 -7.96
CA TRP A 9 1.47 -14.13 -8.43
C TRP A 9 -0.01 -13.76 -8.31
N LEU A 10 -0.39 -13.12 -7.19
CA LEU A 10 -1.75 -12.69 -6.89
C LEU A 10 -2.25 -11.64 -7.88
N PHE A 11 -1.43 -10.64 -8.20
CA PHE A 11 -1.85 -9.49 -9.02
C PHE A 11 -1.48 -9.59 -10.51
N ARG A 12 -0.64 -10.55 -10.94
CA ARG A 12 -0.24 -10.66 -12.35
C ARG A 12 -1.41 -10.77 -13.32
N ARG A 13 -2.50 -11.45 -12.94
CA ARG A 13 -3.67 -11.66 -13.81
C ARG A 13 -4.45 -10.35 -14.05
N PRO A 14 -4.93 -9.64 -13.01
CA PRO A 14 -5.59 -8.35 -13.21
C PRO A 14 -4.68 -7.31 -13.89
N MET A 15 -3.40 -7.23 -13.52
CA MET A 15 -2.45 -6.34 -14.21
C MET A 15 -2.34 -6.66 -15.70
N LYS A 16 -2.18 -7.94 -16.04
CA LYS A 16 -2.08 -8.41 -17.44
C LYS A 16 -3.33 -8.07 -18.24
N GLN A 17 -4.50 -8.18 -17.63
CA GLN A 17 -5.76 -7.87 -18.31
C GLN A 17 -5.82 -6.39 -18.70
N VAL A 18 -5.49 -5.47 -17.78
CA VAL A 18 -5.44 -4.03 -18.08
C VAL A 18 -4.43 -3.73 -19.19
N LEU A 19 -3.25 -4.32 -19.13
CA LEU A 19 -2.23 -4.15 -20.18
C LEU A 19 -2.72 -4.67 -21.54
N ARG A 20 -3.41 -5.81 -21.56
CA ARG A 20 -3.94 -6.39 -22.80
C ARG A 20 -5.01 -5.51 -23.43
N GLU A 21 -5.90 -4.93 -22.62
CA GLU A 21 -6.96 -4.04 -23.08
C GLU A 21 -6.40 -2.74 -23.68
N ASN A 22 -5.27 -2.23 -23.17
CA ASN A 22 -4.69 -0.95 -23.61
C ASN A 22 -3.61 -1.09 -24.70
N TYR A 23 -2.87 -2.20 -24.74
CA TYR A 23 -1.68 -2.36 -25.59
C TYR A 23 -1.63 -3.68 -26.37
N GLY A 24 -2.64 -4.53 -26.24
CA GLY A 24 -2.69 -5.83 -26.90
C GLY A 24 -1.92 -6.95 -26.18
N LYS A 25 -2.14 -8.17 -26.64
CA LYS A 25 -1.67 -9.41 -25.98
C LYS A 25 -0.15 -9.52 -25.92
N ALA A 26 0.55 -9.24 -27.02
CA ALA A 26 2.01 -9.40 -27.12
C ALA A 26 2.74 -8.50 -26.12
N TYR A 27 2.36 -7.22 -26.07
CA TYR A 27 2.93 -6.25 -25.13
C TYR A 27 2.62 -6.65 -23.68
N ALA A 28 1.38 -7.04 -23.38
CA ALA A 28 1.00 -7.47 -22.02
C ALA A 28 1.80 -8.68 -21.54
N ASP A 29 2.02 -9.69 -22.41
CA ASP A 29 2.83 -10.87 -22.11
C ASP A 29 4.30 -10.50 -21.83
N GLU A 30 4.88 -9.65 -22.67
CA GLU A 30 6.25 -9.18 -22.53
C GLU A 30 6.45 -8.37 -21.24
N ILE A 31 5.59 -7.38 -21.00
CA ILE A 31 5.68 -6.51 -19.81
C ILE A 31 5.50 -7.32 -18.55
N ILE A 32 4.54 -8.24 -18.45
CA ILE A 32 4.37 -9.06 -17.23
C ILE A 32 5.61 -9.95 -16.98
N LYS A 33 6.22 -10.50 -18.03
CA LYS A 33 7.47 -11.26 -17.92
C LYS A 33 8.63 -10.39 -17.40
N LYS A 34 8.80 -9.17 -17.94
CA LYS A 34 9.80 -8.21 -17.49
C LYS A 34 9.53 -7.70 -16.06
N SER A 35 8.27 -7.46 -15.73
CA SER A 35 7.80 -7.00 -14.43
C SER A 35 8.14 -7.98 -13.32
N ARG A 36 8.03 -9.29 -13.57
CA ARG A 36 8.42 -10.31 -12.57
C ARG A 36 9.90 -10.21 -12.18
N LYS A 37 10.77 -10.02 -13.17
CA LYS A 37 12.22 -9.85 -12.94
C LYS A 37 12.50 -8.52 -12.23
N THR A 38 11.82 -7.46 -12.67
CA THR A 38 11.93 -6.11 -12.10
C THR A 38 11.48 -6.10 -10.63
N TYR A 39 10.33 -6.68 -10.31
CA TYR A 39 9.83 -6.83 -8.94
C TYR A 39 10.86 -7.53 -8.03
N ARG A 40 11.46 -8.63 -8.50
CA ARG A 40 12.49 -9.34 -7.72
C ARG A 40 13.71 -8.45 -7.44
N LYS A 41 14.16 -7.68 -8.43
CA LYS A 41 15.26 -6.72 -8.29
C LYS A 41 14.89 -5.62 -7.29
N LEU A 42 13.73 -5.00 -7.46
CA LEU A 42 13.23 -3.94 -6.59
C LEU A 42 13.15 -4.38 -5.12
N VAL A 43 12.61 -5.58 -4.84
CA VAL A 43 12.52 -6.09 -3.46
C VAL A 43 13.90 -6.38 -2.85
N ALA A 44 14.86 -6.82 -3.67
CA ALA A 44 16.24 -7.08 -3.23
C ALA A 44 17.00 -5.77 -2.92
N GLU A 45 16.72 -4.70 -3.65
CA GLU A 45 17.34 -3.38 -3.48
C GLU A 45 16.60 -2.46 -2.50
N ALA A 46 15.37 -2.83 -2.11
CA ALA A 46 14.60 -2.15 -1.08
C ALA A 46 15.26 -2.30 0.29
N ASP A 47 15.23 -1.21 1.06
CA ASP A 47 15.79 -1.16 2.40
C ASP A 47 15.23 -2.28 3.28
N ASP A 48 16.02 -2.78 4.22
CA ASP A 48 15.51 -3.77 5.16
C ASP A 48 14.67 -3.07 6.23
N ILE A 49 13.37 -3.29 6.19
CA ILE A 49 12.42 -2.81 7.21
C ILE A 49 12.07 -3.89 8.25
N GLY A 50 12.75 -5.04 8.22
CA GLY A 50 12.55 -6.18 9.12
C GLY A 50 11.67 -7.28 8.52
N ASN A 51 12.14 -8.52 8.53
CA ASN A 51 11.43 -9.67 7.95
C ASN A 51 10.17 -10.08 8.73
N ASP A 52 10.15 -9.81 10.03
CA ASP A 52 9.03 -10.05 10.95
C ASP A 52 8.12 -8.81 11.11
N ASN A 53 8.37 -7.76 10.33
CA ASN A 53 7.61 -6.51 10.39
C ASN A 53 6.14 -6.73 9.97
N PRO A 54 5.16 -6.44 10.85
CA PRO A 54 3.74 -6.59 10.55
C PRO A 54 3.24 -5.80 9.34
N MET A 55 3.95 -4.75 8.91
CA MET A 55 3.61 -3.87 7.79
C MET A 55 4.48 -4.09 6.54
N ALA A 56 5.41 -5.05 6.52
CA ALA A 56 6.27 -5.30 5.35
C ALA A 56 5.49 -5.64 4.07
N TYR A 57 4.28 -6.18 4.22
CA TYR A 57 3.42 -6.48 3.08
C TYR A 57 2.99 -5.23 2.30
N ASN A 58 2.87 -4.06 2.94
CA ASN A 58 2.50 -2.80 2.27
C ASN A 58 3.55 -2.40 1.23
N GLU A 59 4.82 -2.56 1.57
CA GLU A 59 5.92 -2.26 0.66
C GLU A 59 6.02 -3.29 -0.46
N LEU A 60 5.89 -4.59 -0.15
CA LEU A 60 5.84 -5.63 -1.18
C LEU A 60 4.67 -5.42 -2.15
N PHE A 61 3.51 -5.03 -1.64
CA PHE A 61 2.33 -4.69 -2.44
C PHE A 61 2.62 -3.52 -3.38
N ALA A 62 3.16 -2.41 -2.88
CA ALA A 62 3.49 -1.24 -3.70
C ALA A 62 4.53 -1.58 -4.80
N LEU A 63 5.57 -2.33 -4.47
CA LEU A 63 6.61 -2.73 -5.43
C LEU A 63 6.09 -3.61 -6.57
N VAL A 64 5.02 -4.39 -6.36
CA VAL A 64 4.38 -5.14 -7.46
C VAL A 64 3.87 -4.20 -8.54
N PHE A 65 3.28 -3.05 -8.17
CA PHE A 65 2.69 -2.10 -9.12
C PHE A 65 3.70 -1.10 -9.69
N VAL A 66 4.77 -0.81 -8.95
CA VAL A 66 5.95 -0.11 -9.49
C VAL A 66 6.63 -0.96 -10.57
N SER A 67 6.63 -2.30 -10.43
CA SER A 67 7.38 -3.18 -11.33
C SER A 67 7.01 -3.08 -12.82
N PRO A 68 5.74 -3.05 -13.27
CA PRO A 68 5.41 -2.82 -14.68
C PRO A 68 5.77 -1.41 -15.15
N TYR A 69 5.62 -0.39 -14.29
CA TYR A 69 5.99 0.98 -14.63
C TYR A 69 7.49 1.07 -14.97
N VAL A 70 8.34 0.59 -14.07
CA VAL A 70 9.80 0.53 -14.27
C VAL A 70 10.19 -0.40 -15.41
N ALA A 71 9.57 -1.58 -15.53
CA ALA A 71 9.85 -2.54 -16.60
C ALA A 71 9.54 -2.00 -18.00
N SER A 72 8.56 -1.08 -18.09
CA SER A 72 8.21 -0.38 -19.33
C SER A 72 9.10 0.83 -19.62
N GLN A 73 10.08 1.13 -18.77
CA GLN A 73 10.85 2.39 -18.82
C GLN A 73 9.92 3.61 -18.76
N LYS A 74 8.90 3.54 -17.89
CA LYS A 74 7.87 4.57 -17.72
C LYS A 74 7.01 4.86 -18.95
N LYS A 75 6.99 3.97 -19.95
CA LYS A 75 6.11 4.10 -21.14
C LYS A 75 4.63 3.89 -20.82
N ILE A 76 4.31 3.17 -19.74
CA ILE A 76 2.95 3.02 -19.24
C ILE A 76 2.59 4.26 -18.42
N PRO A 77 1.53 5.02 -18.74
CA PRO A 77 1.12 6.17 -17.95
C PRO A 77 0.74 5.81 -16.50
N PRO A 78 0.97 6.69 -15.51
CA PRO A 78 0.55 6.48 -14.12
C PRO A 78 -0.92 6.07 -13.96
N ALA A 79 -1.84 6.65 -14.75
CA ALA A 79 -3.26 6.29 -14.71
C ALA A 79 -3.53 4.81 -15.05
N ILE A 80 -2.74 4.21 -15.95
CA ILE A 80 -2.86 2.77 -16.26
C ILE A 80 -2.30 1.92 -15.10
N VAL A 81 -1.27 2.40 -14.40
CA VAL A 81 -0.78 1.76 -13.17
C VAL A 81 -1.85 1.80 -12.08
N GLN A 82 -2.53 2.93 -11.90
CA GLN A 82 -3.65 3.05 -10.97
C GLN A 82 -4.79 2.09 -11.33
N GLU A 83 -5.17 1.97 -12.61
CA GLU A 83 -6.21 1.03 -13.02
C GLU A 83 -5.79 -0.44 -12.78
N MET A 84 -4.52 -0.77 -13.04
CA MET A 84 -3.94 -2.06 -12.68
C MET A 84 -4.08 -2.35 -11.18
N MET A 85 -3.82 -1.37 -10.32
CA MET A 85 -3.98 -1.49 -8.87
C MET A 85 -5.43 -1.62 -8.46
N ARG A 86 -6.30 -0.75 -8.96
CA ARG A 86 -7.72 -0.74 -8.65
C ARG A 86 -8.38 -2.07 -9.00
N ARG A 87 -8.19 -2.58 -10.22
CA ARG A 87 -8.69 -3.90 -10.62
C ARG A 87 -8.08 -5.05 -9.83
N SER A 88 -6.83 -4.91 -9.40
CA SER A 88 -6.18 -5.88 -8.51
C SER A 88 -6.82 -5.93 -7.14
N LEU A 89 -7.19 -4.78 -6.55
CA LEU A 89 -7.94 -4.71 -5.29
C LEU A 89 -9.35 -5.29 -5.46
N TYR A 90 -10.07 -4.94 -6.54
CA TYR A 90 -11.40 -5.52 -6.81
C TYR A 90 -11.36 -7.03 -7.04
N HIS A 91 -10.27 -7.56 -7.62
CA HIS A 91 -10.07 -9.00 -7.78
C HIS A 91 -10.04 -9.74 -6.44
N ILE A 92 -9.56 -9.08 -5.38
CA ILE A 92 -9.51 -9.61 -4.01
C ILE A 92 -10.55 -8.96 -3.09
N LYS A 93 -11.59 -8.30 -3.62
CA LYS A 93 -12.59 -7.57 -2.81
C LYS A 93 -13.23 -8.43 -1.70
N TRP A 94 -13.41 -9.72 -1.99
CA TRP A 94 -13.99 -10.69 -1.04
C TRP A 94 -13.16 -10.81 0.25
N TYR A 95 -11.85 -10.54 0.19
CA TYR A 95 -10.97 -10.55 1.36
C TYR A 95 -11.23 -9.32 2.23
N PHE A 96 -11.34 -8.14 1.62
CA PHE A 96 -11.62 -6.88 2.31
C PHE A 96 -13.02 -6.90 2.93
N SER A 97 -14.03 -7.42 2.22
CA SER A 97 -15.41 -7.51 2.70
C SER A 97 -15.61 -8.45 3.90
N ARG A 98 -14.56 -9.13 4.40
CA ARG A 98 -14.59 -9.88 5.67
C ARG A 98 -14.51 -8.96 6.89
N THR A 99 -14.15 -7.70 6.68
CA THR A 99 -14.09 -6.66 7.71
C THR A 99 -15.23 -5.68 7.44
N ASP A 100 -16.07 -5.44 8.44
CA ASP A 100 -17.11 -4.41 8.41
C ASP A 100 -16.81 -3.35 9.47
N LEU A 101 -16.36 -2.18 9.02
CA LEU A 101 -15.96 -1.06 9.86
C LEU A 101 -17.13 -0.41 10.62
N ASN A 102 -18.38 -0.75 10.28
CA ASN A 102 -19.55 -0.37 11.09
C ASN A 102 -19.70 -1.21 12.38
N THR A 103 -18.87 -2.23 12.57
CA THR A 103 -18.94 -3.12 13.74
C THR A 103 -17.69 -2.99 14.61
N ASP A 104 -17.85 -3.14 15.93
CA ASP A 104 -16.70 -3.14 16.85
C ASP A 104 -15.68 -4.23 16.50
N ARG A 105 -16.16 -5.39 16.04
CA ARG A 105 -15.30 -6.48 15.58
C ARG A 105 -14.46 -6.04 14.39
N GLY A 106 -15.06 -5.43 13.37
CA GLY A 106 -14.33 -4.97 12.19
C GLY A 106 -13.35 -3.85 12.51
N LYS A 107 -13.74 -2.90 13.37
CA LYS A 107 -12.82 -1.87 13.88
C LYS A 107 -11.61 -2.49 14.60
N ARG A 108 -11.82 -3.51 15.44
CA ARG A 108 -10.72 -4.25 16.11
C ARG A 108 -9.82 -4.97 15.12
N GLU A 109 -10.37 -5.66 14.12
CA GLU A 109 -9.58 -6.36 13.11
C GLU A 109 -8.77 -5.39 12.22
N ASN A 110 -9.35 -4.25 11.83
CA ASN A 110 -8.62 -3.22 11.07
C ASN A 110 -7.43 -2.65 11.87
N LYS A 111 -7.63 -2.32 13.16
CA LYS A 111 -6.55 -1.81 14.04
C LYS A 111 -5.48 -2.84 14.40
N LYS A 112 -5.74 -4.13 14.22
CA LYS A 112 -4.89 -5.21 14.72
C LYS A 112 -3.47 -5.12 14.21
N ASN A 113 -3.28 -4.85 12.91
CA ASN A 113 -1.95 -4.79 12.31
C ASN A 113 -1.17 -3.55 12.76
N ILE A 114 -1.84 -2.39 12.88
CA ILE A 114 -1.16 -1.17 13.32
C ILE A 114 -0.76 -1.25 14.81
N VAL A 115 -1.62 -1.82 15.66
CA VAL A 115 -1.28 -2.05 17.08
C VAL A 115 -0.14 -3.06 17.23
N LYS A 116 -0.16 -4.15 16.44
CA LYS A 116 0.96 -5.10 16.39
C LYS A 116 2.25 -4.43 15.93
N TYR A 117 2.17 -3.58 14.91
CA TYR A 117 3.33 -2.86 14.38
C TYR A 117 3.94 -1.93 15.42
N VAL A 118 3.15 -1.09 16.09
CA VAL A 118 3.67 -0.16 17.10
C VAL A 118 4.32 -0.90 18.26
N LYS A 119 3.74 -2.03 18.71
CA LYS A 119 4.36 -2.89 19.74
C LYS A 119 5.67 -3.54 19.26
N TRP A 120 5.76 -3.86 17.96
CA TRP A 120 6.94 -4.46 17.36
C TRP A 120 8.06 -3.43 17.12
N TYR A 121 7.73 -2.17 16.83
CA TYR A 121 8.68 -1.13 16.46
C TYR A 121 9.21 -0.34 17.66
N THR A 122 9.97 -1.03 18.52
CA THR A 122 10.64 -0.45 19.69
C THR A 122 11.78 0.51 19.31
N PRO A 123 12.33 1.32 20.23
CA PRO A 123 13.50 2.16 19.95
C PRO A 123 14.70 1.40 19.40
N GLU A 124 14.93 0.15 19.82
CA GLU A 124 16.00 -0.72 19.31
C GLU A 124 15.71 -1.12 17.87
N LYS A 125 14.46 -1.44 17.54
CA LYS A 125 14.01 -1.75 16.18
C LYS A 125 14.05 -0.50 15.30
N GLU A 126 13.75 0.69 15.82
CA GLU A 126 13.92 1.95 15.09
C GLU A 126 15.39 2.21 14.76
N LYS A 127 16.31 2.02 15.72
CA LYS A 127 17.76 2.13 15.46
C LYS A 127 18.23 1.13 14.41
N ARG A 128 17.71 -0.10 14.44
CA ARG A 128 18.07 -1.17 13.49
C ARG A 128 17.46 -0.96 12.10
N TYR A 129 16.24 -0.44 12.03
CA TYR A 129 15.46 -0.26 10.80
C TYR A 129 14.97 1.19 10.68
N PRO A 130 15.88 2.17 10.52
CA PRO A 130 15.55 3.60 10.59
C PRO A 130 14.68 4.08 9.42
N THR A 131 14.59 3.31 8.34
CA THR A 131 13.77 3.61 7.16
C THR A 131 12.39 2.96 7.21
N SER A 132 12.09 2.15 8.22
CA SER A 132 10.76 1.54 8.40
C SER A 132 9.69 2.61 8.63
N PHE A 133 8.43 2.18 8.64
CA PHE A 133 7.32 3.07 8.99
C PHE A 133 7.57 3.71 10.38
N LYS A 134 6.99 4.89 10.62
CA LYS A 134 6.91 5.46 11.98
C LYS A 134 5.48 5.88 12.21
N VAL A 135 4.94 5.44 13.34
CA VAL A 135 3.52 5.56 13.66
C VAL A 135 3.37 6.11 15.07
N ASP A 136 2.44 7.04 15.24
CA ASP A 136 1.99 7.50 16.54
C ASP A 136 0.46 7.67 16.59
N PHE A 137 -0.06 7.99 17.76
CA PHE A 137 -1.50 8.18 18.03
C PHE A 137 -1.84 9.61 18.49
N VAL A 138 -0.95 10.56 18.25
CA VAL A 138 -1.13 11.94 18.72
C VAL A 138 -2.28 12.60 17.96
N GLY A 139 -3.20 13.25 18.69
CA GLY A 139 -4.35 13.93 18.07
C GLY A 139 -5.54 13.02 17.77
N GLN A 140 -5.61 11.85 18.43
CA GLN A 140 -6.77 10.96 18.32
C GLN A 140 -8.07 11.71 18.68
N PRO A 141 -9.10 11.71 17.82
CA PRO A 141 -10.28 12.57 17.97
C PRO A 141 -11.17 12.16 19.16
N CYS A 142 -11.30 10.86 19.41
CA CYS A 142 -12.03 10.32 20.55
C CYS A 142 -11.49 8.95 20.96
N GLU A 143 -11.74 8.55 22.20
CA GLU A 143 -11.38 7.22 22.69
C GLU A 143 -12.05 6.14 21.82
N GLY A 144 -11.29 5.10 21.47
CA GLY A 144 -11.81 4.03 20.62
C GLY A 144 -11.88 4.34 19.12
N ALA A 145 -11.56 5.55 18.65
CA ALA A 145 -11.43 5.86 17.22
C ALA A 145 -10.38 4.99 16.52
N CYS A 146 -10.64 4.57 15.27
CA CYS A 146 -9.58 4.00 14.43
C CYS A 146 -8.73 5.15 13.90
N TYR A 147 -7.70 5.50 14.68
CA TYR A 147 -6.85 6.64 14.42
C TYR A 147 -5.38 6.25 14.56
N TYR A 148 -4.55 6.72 13.65
CA TYR A 148 -3.10 6.75 13.78
C TYR A 148 -2.52 7.71 12.75
N ARG A 149 -1.29 8.17 12.99
CA ARG A 149 -0.53 8.98 12.03
C ARG A 149 0.67 8.20 11.55
N ILE A 150 0.91 8.18 10.24
CA ILE A 150 2.19 7.74 9.69
C ILE A 150 3.08 8.97 9.52
N THR A 151 4.16 9.05 10.31
CA THR A 151 5.14 10.16 10.29
C THR A 151 6.39 9.84 9.48
N ARG A 152 6.61 8.56 9.14
CA ARG A 152 7.63 8.12 8.18
C ARG A 152 7.09 6.96 7.36
N CYS A 153 7.30 7.02 6.05
CA CYS A 153 6.82 6.01 5.11
C CYS A 153 7.98 5.54 4.21
N PRO A 154 8.41 4.25 4.29
CA PRO A 154 9.44 3.70 3.39
C PRO A 154 9.00 3.79 1.92
N ILE A 155 7.69 3.74 1.65
CA ILE A 155 7.15 3.80 0.29
C ILE A 155 7.48 5.14 -0.37
N CYS A 156 7.29 6.26 0.34
CA CYS A 156 7.67 7.59 -0.15
C CYS A 156 9.18 7.68 -0.41
N ALA A 157 10.00 7.13 0.50
CA ALA A 157 11.45 7.19 0.40
C ALA A 157 11.97 6.40 -0.81
N TYR A 158 11.51 5.16 -1.00
CA TYR A 158 11.96 4.37 -2.14
C TYR A 158 11.40 4.92 -3.46
N ALA A 159 10.17 5.45 -3.48
CA ALA A 159 9.60 6.02 -4.70
C ALA A 159 10.46 7.17 -5.22
N LYS A 160 10.93 8.06 -4.32
CA LYS A 160 11.92 9.09 -4.66
C LYS A 160 13.25 8.51 -5.14
N LYS A 161 13.79 7.50 -4.45
CA LYS A 161 15.05 6.83 -4.84
C LYS A 161 14.99 6.20 -6.24
N LEU A 162 13.85 5.64 -6.61
CA LEU A 162 13.61 5.06 -7.95
C LEU A 162 13.21 6.11 -8.99
N GLY A 163 12.97 7.36 -8.57
CA GLY A 163 12.39 8.42 -9.38
C GLY A 163 11.04 8.03 -9.94
N VAL A 164 10.13 7.51 -9.11
CA VAL A 164 8.74 7.13 -9.47
C VAL A 164 7.73 7.78 -8.52
N ASP A 165 8.09 8.92 -7.92
CA ASP A 165 7.28 9.66 -6.95
C ASP A 165 5.93 10.13 -7.53
N GLU A 166 5.81 10.26 -8.85
CA GLU A 166 4.55 10.49 -9.56
C GLU A 166 3.48 9.41 -9.32
N LEU A 167 3.88 8.21 -8.87
CA LEU A 167 2.95 7.14 -8.52
C LEU A 167 2.40 7.28 -7.08
N MET A 168 3.04 8.07 -6.22
CA MET A 168 2.71 8.12 -4.80
C MET A 168 1.29 8.61 -4.49
N PRO A 169 0.77 9.68 -5.12
CA PRO A 169 -0.62 10.10 -4.89
C PRO A 169 -1.62 8.98 -5.21
N LEU A 170 -1.36 8.23 -6.28
CA LEU A 170 -2.19 7.10 -6.71
C LEU A 170 -2.15 5.95 -5.70
N PHE A 171 -0.97 5.69 -5.11
CA PHE A 171 -0.83 4.68 -4.06
C PHE A 171 -1.57 5.09 -2.80
N CYS A 172 -1.48 6.35 -2.40
CA CYS A 172 -2.16 6.89 -1.23
C CYS A 172 -3.69 6.91 -1.41
N GLU A 173 -4.19 7.18 -2.62
CA GLU A 173 -5.63 7.17 -2.92
C GLU A 173 -6.24 5.78 -2.75
N LEU A 174 -5.48 4.71 -3.02
CA LEU A 174 -5.96 3.34 -2.90
C LEU A 174 -6.24 2.91 -1.46
N ASP A 175 -5.71 3.63 -0.47
CA ASP A 175 -6.14 3.45 0.92
C ASP A 175 -7.64 3.71 1.05
N ASN A 176 -8.17 4.74 0.38
CA ASN A 176 -9.61 5.02 0.37
C ASN A 176 -10.36 3.85 -0.23
N VAL A 177 -9.90 3.31 -1.36
CA VAL A 177 -10.52 2.14 -2.00
C VAL A 177 -10.54 0.93 -1.06
N MET A 178 -9.43 0.63 -0.39
CA MET A 178 -9.35 -0.48 0.55
C MET A 178 -10.30 -0.29 1.74
N ILE A 179 -10.41 0.93 2.28
CA ILE A 179 -11.29 1.25 3.40
C ILE A 179 -12.78 1.22 2.97
N THR A 180 -13.11 1.73 1.79
CA THR A 180 -14.47 1.62 1.23
C THR A 180 -14.89 0.16 1.04
N LEU A 181 -13.99 -0.71 0.59
CA LEU A 181 -14.25 -2.15 0.48
C LEU A 181 -14.49 -2.85 1.84
N GLN A 182 -14.22 -2.16 2.95
CA GLN A 182 -14.48 -2.60 4.33
C GLN A 182 -15.68 -1.88 4.97
N HIS A 183 -16.53 -1.22 4.17
CA HIS A 183 -17.66 -0.40 4.66
C HIS A 183 -17.22 0.75 5.57
N GLY A 184 -16.11 1.40 5.22
CA GLY A 184 -15.60 2.54 5.96
C GLY A 184 -15.30 3.76 5.12
N VAL A 185 -15.00 4.84 5.83
CA VAL A 185 -14.57 6.13 5.31
C VAL A 185 -13.21 6.46 5.93
N LEU A 186 -12.26 6.85 5.08
CA LEU A 186 -10.96 7.35 5.50
C LEU A 186 -10.97 8.87 5.39
N HIS A 187 -10.91 9.53 6.54
CA HIS A 187 -10.84 10.98 6.66
C HIS A 187 -9.37 11.38 6.68
N ARG A 188 -8.89 11.95 5.58
CA ARG A 188 -7.49 12.37 5.42
C ARG A 188 -7.40 13.71 4.71
N SER A 189 -6.78 14.68 5.38
CA SER A 189 -6.56 16.02 4.81
C SER A 189 -5.23 16.16 4.07
N LYS A 190 -4.17 15.47 4.53
CA LYS A 190 -2.82 15.51 3.93
C LYS A 190 -2.11 14.16 4.04
N THR A 191 -1.16 13.93 3.15
CA THR A 191 -0.24 12.78 3.18
C THR A 191 1.22 13.26 3.25
N LEU A 192 2.12 12.37 3.66
CA LEU A 192 3.57 12.55 3.48
C LEU A 192 3.96 12.68 2.00
N ALA A 193 3.20 12.08 1.07
CA ALA A 193 3.45 12.19 -0.37
C ALA A 193 3.19 13.61 -0.88
N ASP A 194 2.20 14.30 -0.31
CA ASP A 194 1.84 15.69 -0.66
C ASP A 194 2.65 16.74 0.14
N GLY A 195 3.73 16.33 0.79
CA GLY A 195 4.59 17.21 1.60
C GLY A 195 4.01 17.56 2.98
N GLY A 196 2.98 16.86 3.45
CA GLY A 196 2.51 16.97 4.82
C GLY A 196 3.50 16.42 5.85
N GLY A 197 3.34 16.81 7.13
CA GLY A 197 4.17 16.29 8.22
C GLY A 197 3.85 14.85 8.63
N TYR A 198 2.67 14.35 8.25
CA TYR A 198 2.20 12.98 8.49
C TYR A 198 1.06 12.62 7.53
N CYS A 199 0.78 11.33 7.37
CA CYS A 199 -0.48 10.85 6.81
C CYS A 199 -1.49 10.65 7.94
N ASP A 200 -2.65 11.30 7.82
CA ASP A 200 -3.76 11.10 8.76
C ASP A 200 -4.56 9.84 8.39
N TYR A 201 -4.73 8.93 9.34
CA TYR A 201 -5.61 7.76 9.19
C TYR A 201 -6.69 7.80 10.26
N TYR A 202 -7.66 8.70 10.09
CA TYR A 202 -8.92 8.64 10.81
C TYR A 202 -9.93 7.83 10.02
N ILE A 203 -10.29 6.66 10.53
CA ILE A 203 -11.17 5.70 9.86
C ILE A 203 -12.46 5.50 10.67
N THR A 204 -13.60 5.60 10.00
CA THR A 204 -14.93 5.32 10.55
C THR A 204 -15.67 4.32 9.67
N GLY A 205 -16.74 3.72 10.19
CA GLY A 205 -17.75 3.06 9.38
C GLY A 205 -18.49 4.07 8.48
N ASP A 206 -19.00 3.59 7.35
CA ASP A 206 -19.78 4.39 6.39
C ASP A 206 -21.22 4.69 6.82
N LYS A 207 -21.67 4.13 7.96
CA LYS A 207 -22.97 4.42 8.59
C LYS A 207 -22.85 5.21 9.89
N GLU A 208 -21.65 5.62 10.27
CA GLU A 208 -21.43 6.44 11.45
C GLU A 208 -21.74 7.91 11.12
N ASN A 209 -22.59 8.55 11.93
CA ASN A 209 -22.76 9.99 11.90
C ASN A 209 -21.62 10.60 12.74
N ILE A 210 -20.75 11.39 12.10
CA ILE A 210 -19.56 12.02 12.69
C ILE A 210 -19.84 13.50 12.92
#